data_AF-A0A3D1TGL4-F1
#
_entry.id   AF-A0A3D1TGL4-F1
#
_cell.length_a   1.000
_cell.length_b   1.000
_cell.length_c   1.000
_cell.angle_alpha   90.00
_cell.angle_beta   90.00
_cell.angle_gamma   90.00
#
_symmetry.space_group_name_H-M   'P 1'
#
loop_
_entity.id
_entity.type
_entity.pdbx_description
1 polymer ?
#
loop_
_entity_poly.entity_id
_entity_poly.type
_entity_poly.pdbx_seq_one_letter_code
_entity_poly.pdbx_strand_id
1 'polypeptide(L)'
;LLEEGGARTSTQRVALVVAIVTNLGLLGFFKYFNFGVDSLNGLGQAFGVPGLQLDLAFRITLPLGISFYTFQSMSYTIDVFRGHARPIRNFIDFACYVSMFPQLVAGPIIRFQEVSEQLRQRSHTLEKFARGSAFLAMGLAKKVLLANPCGKVADTVFDAGSAGILESWYGLFAYAFQIYFDFSAYSDMAIGLGLMLGFVFAKNFDSPYCSRSITEFWR
;
A
#
# COMPACT_ATOMS: atom_id res chain seq x y z
N LEU A 1 -27.21 7.10 -7.65
CA LEU A 1 -26.29 5.93 -7.64
C LEU A 1 -26.62 5.12 -8.87
N LEU A 2 -25.66 4.44 -9.48
CA LEU A 2 -26.01 3.39 -10.45
C LEU A 2 -26.66 2.25 -9.66
N GLU A 3 -27.65 1.57 -10.24
CA GLU A 3 -28.25 0.39 -9.60
C GLU A 3 -27.19 -0.71 -9.45
N GLU A 4 -27.06 -1.26 -8.25
CA GLU A 4 -26.17 -2.39 -7.99
C GLU A 4 -26.60 -3.59 -8.83
N GLY A 5 -25.65 -4.17 -9.58
CA GLY A 5 -25.94 -5.27 -10.50
C GLY A 5 -26.75 -4.91 -11.75
N GLY A 6 -27.16 -3.63 -11.91
CA GLY A 6 -27.91 -3.18 -13.08
C GLY A 6 -27.09 -3.27 -14.38
N ALA A 7 -27.79 -3.34 -15.53
CA ALA A 7 -27.15 -3.38 -16.84
C ALA A 7 -26.21 -2.17 -17.05
N ARG A 8 -25.04 -2.41 -17.64
CA ARG A 8 -24.03 -1.39 -17.91
C ARG A 8 -23.90 -1.14 -19.39
N THR A 9 -23.84 0.13 -19.77
CA THR A 9 -23.68 0.54 -21.17
C THR A 9 -22.30 0.14 -21.69
N SER A 10 -22.17 -0.02 -23.02
CA SER A 10 -20.89 -0.30 -23.65
C SER A 10 -19.83 0.76 -23.29
N THR A 11 -20.23 2.04 -23.28
CA THR A 11 -19.38 3.16 -22.88
C THR A 11 -18.87 3.03 -21.45
N GLN A 12 -19.71 2.62 -20.49
CA GLN A 12 -19.27 2.41 -19.10
C GLN A 12 -18.25 1.26 -19.00
N ARG A 13 -18.45 0.19 -19.76
CA ARG A 13 -17.52 -0.96 -19.78
C ARG A 13 -16.17 -0.57 -20.36
N VAL A 14 -16.17 0.13 -21.50
CA VAL A 14 -14.95 0.64 -22.13
C VAL A 14 -14.21 1.59 -21.20
N ALA A 15 -14.92 2.52 -20.55
CA ALA A 15 -14.31 3.44 -19.59
C ALA A 15 -13.63 2.72 -18.41
N LEU A 16 -14.27 1.68 -17.86
CA LEU A 16 -13.66 0.86 -16.81
C LEU A 16 -12.40 0.14 -17.30
N VAL A 17 -12.45 -0.48 -18.48
CA VAL A 17 -11.30 -1.19 -19.07
C VAL A 17 -10.14 -0.23 -19.30
N VAL A 18 -10.40 0.93 -19.91
CA VAL A 18 -9.37 1.95 -20.14
C VAL A 18 -8.75 2.40 -18.83
N ALA A 19 -9.57 2.64 -17.79
CA ALA A 19 -9.06 3.04 -16.48
C ALA A 19 -8.17 1.97 -15.83
N ILE A 20 -8.59 0.70 -15.84
CA ILE A 20 -7.81 -0.42 -15.29
C ILE A 20 -6.50 -0.59 -16.08
N VAL A 21 -6.57 -0.63 -17.41
CA VAL A 21 -5.39 -0.81 -18.28
C VAL A 21 -4.41 0.34 -18.10
N THR A 22 -4.88 1.58 -17.96
CA THR A 22 -4.01 2.75 -17.74
C THR A 22 -3.32 2.66 -16.38
N ASN A 23 -4.06 2.33 -15.32
CA ASN A 23 -3.52 2.18 -13.96
C ASN A 23 -2.48 1.06 -13.89
N LEU A 24 -2.81 -0.14 -14.39
CA LEU A 24 -1.89 -1.27 -14.42
C LEU A 24 -0.70 -1.04 -15.37
N GLY A 25 -0.92 -0.34 -16.49
CA GLY A 25 0.13 0.04 -17.43
C GLY A 25 1.15 0.97 -16.80
N LEU A 26 0.70 2.02 -16.10
CA LEU A 26 1.58 2.93 -15.36
C LEU A 26 2.33 2.20 -14.24
N LEU A 27 1.62 1.39 -13.44
CA LEU A 27 2.24 0.60 -12.37
C LEU A 27 3.31 -0.34 -12.94
N GLY A 28 2.98 -1.08 -14.01
CA GLY A 28 3.89 -2.01 -14.67
C GLY A 28 5.11 -1.29 -15.27
N PHE A 29 4.89 -0.17 -15.95
CA PHE A 29 5.96 0.67 -16.49
C PHE A 29 6.93 1.10 -15.39
N PHE A 30 6.46 1.82 -14.37
CA PHE A 30 7.36 2.35 -13.34
C PHE A 30 8.03 1.24 -12.51
N LYS A 31 7.37 0.11 -12.24
CA LYS A 31 7.96 -1.01 -11.49
C LYS A 31 9.03 -1.77 -12.28
N TYR A 32 8.79 -2.04 -13.56
CA TYR A 32 9.56 -3.02 -14.31
C TYR A 32 10.44 -2.44 -15.41
N PHE A 33 10.31 -1.14 -15.73
CA PHE A 33 11.08 -0.53 -16.81
C PHE A 33 12.59 -0.68 -16.63
N ASN A 34 13.13 -0.28 -15.47
CA ASN A 34 14.57 -0.39 -15.21
C ASN A 34 15.04 -1.85 -15.24
N PHE A 35 14.27 -2.77 -14.64
CA PHE A 35 14.57 -4.21 -14.70
C PHE A 35 14.58 -4.76 -16.13
N GLY A 36 13.65 -4.32 -16.98
CA GLY A 36 13.59 -4.70 -18.39
C GLY A 36 14.81 -4.19 -19.17
N VAL A 37 15.21 -2.94 -18.95
CA VAL A 37 16.43 -2.36 -19.54
C VAL A 37 17.67 -3.14 -19.10
N ASP A 38 17.83 -3.38 -17.80
CA ASP A 38 18.97 -4.14 -17.25
C ASP A 38 19.02 -5.57 -17.81
N SER A 39 17.86 -6.22 -17.95
CA SER A 39 17.74 -7.57 -18.52
C SER A 39 18.12 -7.60 -20.01
N LEU A 40 17.69 -6.62 -20.81
CA LEU A 40 18.04 -6.52 -22.23
C LEU A 40 19.53 -6.23 -22.42
N ASN A 41 20.10 -5.36 -21.59
CA ASN A 41 21.54 -5.09 -21.60
C ASN A 41 22.34 -6.36 -21.26
N GLY A 42 21.90 -7.14 -20.26
CA GLY A 42 22.51 -8.42 -19.90
C GLY A 42 22.42 -9.47 -21.02
N LEU A 43 21.28 -9.56 -21.71
CA LEU A 43 21.13 -10.43 -22.88
C LEU A 43 22.03 -10.00 -24.05
N GLY A 44 22.11 -8.70 -24.34
CA GLY A 44 22.99 -8.17 -25.37
C GLY A 44 24.47 -8.51 -25.13
N GLN A 45 24.91 -8.45 -23.87
CA GLN A 45 26.25 -8.89 -23.48
C GLN A 45 26.44 -10.41 -23.66
N ALA A 46 25.45 -11.21 -23.25
CA ALA A 46 25.50 -12.67 -23.38
C ALA A 46 25.54 -13.15 -24.85
N PHE A 47 24.89 -12.43 -25.76
CA PHE A 47 24.88 -12.72 -27.20
C PHE A 47 26.00 -12.04 -27.98
N GLY A 48 26.96 -11.39 -27.31
CA GLY A 48 28.12 -10.79 -27.97
C GLY A 48 27.80 -9.58 -28.83
N VAL A 49 26.76 -8.81 -28.47
CA VAL A 49 26.39 -7.52 -29.08
C VAL A 49 26.67 -6.41 -28.05
N PRO A 50 27.94 -5.97 -27.88
CA PRO A 50 28.36 -5.13 -26.76
C PRO A 50 27.82 -3.68 -26.84
N GLY A 51 27.26 -3.29 -27.99
CA GLY A 51 26.76 -1.95 -28.27
C GLY A 51 25.28 -1.73 -27.98
N LEU A 52 24.52 -2.75 -27.56
CA LEU A 52 23.15 -2.59 -27.11
C LEU A 52 23.13 -2.13 -25.64
N GLN A 53 23.91 -1.10 -25.29
CA GLN A 53 23.74 -0.41 -24.03
C GLN A 53 22.59 0.56 -24.22
N LEU A 54 21.38 0.15 -23.82
CA LEU A 54 20.27 1.06 -23.60
C LEU A 54 20.60 1.89 -22.35
N ASP A 55 21.62 2.72 -22.44
CA ASP A 55 22.00 3.68 -21.42
C ASP A 55 21.07 4.88 -21.58
N LEU A 56 19.82 4.67 -21.16
CA LEU A 56 18.88 5.77 -21.00
C LEU A 56 19.50 6.70 -19.97
N ALA A 57 19.95 7.87 -20.42
CA ALA A 57 20.55 8.91 -19.58
C ALA A 57 19.72 9.27 -18.33
N PHE A 58 18.45 8.85 -18.29
CA PHE A 58 17.56 8.96 -17.16
C PHE A 58 17.03 7.59 -16.73
N ARG A 59 17.57 7.03 -15.65
CA ARG A 59 16.89 5.95 -14.92
C ARG A 59 15.55 6.47 -14.42
N ILE A 60 14.49 5.69 -14.61
CA ILE A 60 13.16 6.11 -14.17
C ILE A 60 13.09 5.98 -12.65
N THR A 61 12.83 7.10 -11.97
CA THR A 61 12.58 7.10 -10.53
C THR A 61 11.19 6.54 -10.24
N LEU A 62 11.13 5.50 -9.40
CA LEU A 62 9.86 4.93 -8.96
C LEU A 62 9.12 5.92 -8.05
N PRO A 63 7.89 6.35 -8.39
CA PRO A 63 7.13 7.23 -7.51
C PRO A 63 6.77 6.51 -6.22
N LEU A 64 7.04 7.17 -5.08
CA LEU A 64 6.65 6.65 -3.77
C LEU A 64 5.13 6.46 -3.72
N GLY A 65 4.68 5.30 -3.24
CA GLY A 65 3.25 4.99 -3.09
C GLY A 65 2.52 4.63 -4.38
N ILE A 66 3.21 4.41 -5.53
CA ILE A 66 2.55 4.08 -6.81
C ILE A 66 1.58 2.91 -6.73
N SER A 67 1.93 1.85 -6.02
CA SER A 67 1.03 0.73 -5.81
C SER A 67 -0.27 1.17 -5.13
N PHE A 68 -0.18 1.97 -4.06
CA PHE A 68 -1.33 2.38 -3.26
C PHE A 68 -2.29 3.28 -4.03
N TYR A 69 -1.81 4.36 -4.65
CA TYR A 69 -2.70 5.25 -5.39
C TYR A 69 -3.26 4.60 -6.67
N THR A 70 -2.55 3.63 -7.26
CA THR A 70 -3.05 2.81 -8.37
C THR A 70 -4.21 1.94 -7.90
N PHE A 71 -4.06 1.22 -6.78
CA PHE A 71 -5.14 0.39 -6.22
C PHE A 71 -6.34 1.23 -5.76
N GLN A 72 -6.12 2.41 -5.18
CA GLN A 72 -7.21 3.33 -4.83
C GLN A 72 -7.95 3.86 -6.06
N SER A 73 -7.22 4.30 -7.09
CA SER A 73 -7.81 4.76 -8.34
C SER A 73 -8.63 3.66 -9.03
N MET A 74 -8.13 2.42 -9.03
CA MET A 74 -8.89 1.27 -9.51
C MET A 74 -10.11 0.99 -8.63
N SER A 75 -9.98 0.98 -7.29
CA SER A 75 -11.12 0.82 -6.36
C SER A 75 -12.22 1.84 -6.63
N TYR A 76 -11.87 3.11 -6.83
CA TYR A 76 -12.83 4.16 -7.19
C TYR A 76 -13.61 3.81 -8.48
N THR A 77 -12.89 3.49 -9.56
CA THR A 77 -13.54 3.21 -10.85
C THR A 77 -14.40 1.94 -10.80
N ILE A 78 -13.95 0.90 -10.09
CA ILE A 78 -14.68 -0.36 -9.92
C ILE A 78 -15.92 -0.16 -9.05
N ASP A 79 -15.81 0.53 -7.91
CA ASP A 79 -16.91 0.74 -6.97
C ASP A 79 -18.01 1.62 -7.60
N VAL A 80 -17.61 2.68 -8.32
CA VAL A 80 -18.55 3.51 -9.09
C VAL A 80 -19.21 2.71 -10.20
N PHE A 81 -18.44 1.91 -10.96
CA PHE A 81 -19.00 1.07 -12.02
C PHE A 81 -19.96 0.00 -11.46
N ARG A 82 -19.68 -0.60 -10.30
CA ARG A 82 -20.55 -1.60 -9.68
C ARG A 82 -21.78 -1.00 -9.00
N GLY A 83 -21.78 0.31 -8.75
CA GLY A 83 -22.88 1.00 -8.08
C GLY A 83 -22.74 1.05 -6.55
N HIS A 84 -21.63 0.55 -6.00
CA HIS A 84 -21.36 0.53 -4.56
C HIS A 84 -21.03 1.93 -4.01
N ALA A 85 -20.64 2.89 -4.86
CA ALA A 85 -20.30 4.24 -4.43
C ALA A 85 -20.77 5.31 -5.43
N ARG A 86 -20.99 6.53 -4.93
CA ARG A 86 -21.34 7.70 -5.76
C ARG A 86 -20.07 8.23 -6.45
N PRO A 87 -20.12 8.59 -7.74
CA PRO A 87 -18.98 9.23 -8.39
C PRO A 87 -18.70 10.58 -7.73
N ILE A 88 -17.41 10.84 -7.47
CA ILE A 88 -16.96 12.15 -7.04
C ILE A 88 -17.10 13.10 -8.24
N ARG A 89 -17.70 14.28 -8.00
CA ARG A 89 -17.96 15.28 -9.05
C ARG A 89 -16.96 16.44 -9.08
N ASN A 90 -16.20 16.64 -8.01
CA ASN A 90 -15.21 17.71 -7.93
C ASN A 90 -13.79 17.12 -7.84
N PHE A 91 -12.84 17.83 -8.44
CA PHE A 91 -11.46 17.36 -8.52
C PHE A 91 -10.78 17.33 -7.14
N ILE A 92 -11.13 18.24 -6.23
CA ILE A 92 -10.48 18.37 -4.92
C ILE A 92 -10.74 17.14 -4.04
N ASP A 93 -11.98 16.66 -3.97
CA ASP A 93 -12.34 15.45 -3.21
C ASP A 93 -11.69 14.21 -3.81
N PHE A 94 -11.59 14.15 -5.14
CA PHE A 94 -10.90 13.06 -5.84
C PHE A 94 -9.40 13.07 -5.53
N ALA A 95 -8.76 14.24 -5.62
CA ALA A 95 -7.36 14.42 -5.24
C ALA A 95 -7.16 14.07 -3.77
N CYS A 96 -8.04 14.52 -2.86
CA CYS A 96 -7.99 14.19 -1.43
C CYS A 96 -8.05 12.68 -1.18
N TYR A 97 -8.93 11.95 -1.90
CA TYR A 97 -9.03 10.50 -1.80
C TYR A 97 -7.73 9.81 -2.24
N VAL A 98 -7.24 10.14 -3.43
CA VAL A 98 -6.06 9.49 -4.05
C VAL A 98 -4.76 9.87 -3.34
N SER A 99 -4.68 11.09 -2.80
CA SER A 99 -3.49 11.62 -2.10
C SER A 99 -3.65 11.65 -0.58
N MET A 100 -4.51 10.78 -0.02
CA MET A 100 -4.78 10.76 1.42
C MET A 100 -3.52 10.33 2.20
N PHE A 101 -2.72 11.34 2.62
CA PHE A 101 -1.39 11.15 3.19
C PHE A 101 -1.32 10.20 4.40
N PRO A 102 -2.34 10.09 5.30
CA PRO A 102 -2.28 9.15 6.41
C PRO A 102 -2.02 7.71 5.98
N GLN A 103 -2.45 7.32 4.77
CA GLN A 103 -2.36 5.95 4.29
C GLN A 103 -1.47 5.73 3.07
N LEU A 104 -0.99 6.80 2.43
CA LEU A 104 -0.45 6.77 1.05
C LEU A 104 0.76 5.84 0.86
N VAL A 105 1.56 5.61 1.90
CA VAL A 105 2.83 4.85 1.80
C VAL A 105 2.75 3.47 2.45
N ALA A 106 2.09 3.36 3.59
CA ALA A 106 2.10 2.14 4.41
C ALA A 106 0.85 1.98 5.30
N GLY A 107 -0.26 2.65 4.96
CA GLY A 107 -1.52 2.50 5.70
C GLY A 107 -2.37 1.34 5.18
N PRO A 108 -3.52 1.08 5.83
CA PRO A 108 -4.49 0.11 5.34
C PRO A 108 -4.93 0.43 3.90
N ILE A 109 -5.13 -0.57 3.05
CA ILE A 109 -5.70 -0.33 1.72
C ILE A 109 -7.19 -0.08 1.87
N ILE A 110 -7.61 1.18 1.71
CA ILE A 110 -9.00 1.56 1.88
C ILE A 110 -9.76 1.54 0.55
N ARG A 111 -10.88 0.81 0.54
CA ARG A 111 -11.81 0.80 -0.60
C ARG A 111 -12.56 2.12 -0.67
N PHE A 112 -12.80 2.60 -1.89
CA PHE A 112 -13.47 3.90 -2.07
C PHE A 112 -14.83 3.94 -1.39
N GLN A 113 -15.62 2.87 -1.46
CA GLN A 113 -16.94 2.79 -0.79
C GLN A 113 -16.88 3.12 0.71
N GLU A 114 -15.81 2.73 1.42
CA GLU A 114 -15.66 2.87 2.88
C GLU A 114 -15.41 4.32 3.30
N VAL A 115 -14.83 5.14 2.42
CA VAL A 115 -14.46 6.54 2.68
C VAL A 115 -15.32 7.52 1.90
N SER A 116 -16.03 7.08 0.87
CA SER A 116 -16.82 7.93 -0.04
C SER A 116 -17.78 8.87 0.69
N GLU A 117 -18.52 8.38 1.68
CA GLU A 117 -19.44 9.22 2.46
C GLU A 117 -18.68 10.10 3.47
N GLN A 118 -17.56 9.63 4.01
CA GLN A 118 -16.71 10.38 4.94
C GLN A 118 -16.01 11.58 4.28
N LEU A 119 -15.73 11.48 2.97
CA LEU A 119 -15.24 12.61 2.17
C LEU A 119 -16.29 13.72 2.08
N ARG A 120 -17.57 13.35 1.94
CA ARG A 120 -18.69 14.28 1.82
C ARG A 120 -19.08 14.88 3.16
N GLN A 121 -19.15 14.04 4.19
CA GLN A 121 -19.56 14.43 5.52
C GLN A 121 -18.80 13.61 6.58
N ARG A 122 -18.04 14.30 7.42
CA ARG A 122 -17.36 13.72 8.58
C ARG A 122 -17.48 14.62 9.78
N SER A 123 -17.40 14.02 10.96
CA SER A 123 -17.40 14.74 12.24
C SER A 123 -15.99 14.81 12.82
N HIS A 124 -15.65 15.97 13.37
CA HIS A 124 -14.46 16.17 14.18
C HIS A 124 -14.91 16.30 15.64
N THR A 125 -14.55 15.32 16.47
CA THR A 125 -14.89 15.30 17.90
C THR A 125 -13.62 15.16 18.72
N LEU A 126 -13.64 15.67 19.96
CA LEU A 126 -12.52 15.53 20.88
C LEU A 126 -12.21 14.05 21.15
N GLU A 127 -13.25 13.20 21.21
CA GLU A 127 -13.10 11.75 21.36
C GLU A 127 -12.32 11.12 20.20
N LYS A 128 -12.66 11.44 18.95
CA LYS A 128 -11.91 10.96 17.78
C LYS A 128 -10.46 11.43 17.82
N PHE A 129 -10.23 12.70 18.17
CA PHE A 129 -8.88 13.25 18.25
C PHE A 129 -8.05 12.57 19.35
N ALA A 130 -8.62 12.37 20.55
CA ALA A 130 -7.95 11.70 21.66
C ALA A 130 -7.62 10.24 21.33
N ARG A 131 -8.60 9.49 20.77
CA ARG A 131 -8.38 8.12 20.33
C ARG A 131 -7.35 8.05 19.20
N GLY A 132 -7.39 8.98 18.26
CA GLY A 132 -6.43 9.07 17.17
C GLY A 132 -5.01 9.34 17.65
N SER A 133 -4.87 10.25 18.62
CA SER A 133 -3.59 10.55 19.28
C SER A 133 -3.02 9.32 20.00
N ALA A 134 -3.88 8.54 20.68
CA ALA A 134 -3.47 7.29 21.32
C ALA A 134 -3.00 6.23 20.30
N PHE A 135 -3.69 6.07 19.18
CA PHE A 135 -3.26 5.18 18.08
C PHE A 135 -1.94 5.62 17.48
N LEU A 136 -1.76 6.91 17.23
CA LEU A 136 -0.50 7.47 16.73
C LEU A 136 0.66 7.19 17.70
N ALA A 137 0.47 7.46 18.99
CA ALA A 137 1.48 7.21 20.01
C ALA A 137 1.81 5.71 20.14
N MET A 138 0.79 4.85 20.08
CA MET A 138 0.99 3.39 20.13
C MET A 138 1.73 2.88 18.91
N GLY A 139 1.40 3.35 17.71
CA GLY A 139 2.11 3.01 16.49
C GLY A 139 3.58 3.46 16.53
N LEU A 140 3.84 4.69 16.97
CA LEU A 140 5.21 5.18 17.19
C LEU A 140 5.98 4.30 18.18
N ALA A 141 5.37 3.94 19.31
CA ALA A 141 5.98 3.05 20.29
C ALA A 141 6.29 1.67 19.70
N LYS A 142 5.36 1.05 18.96
CA LYS A 142 5.60 -0.24 18.27
C LYS A 142 6.76 -0.13 17.28
N LYS A 143 6.82 0.94 16.48
CA LYS A 143 7.90 1.15 15.50
C LYS A 143 9.26 1.28 16.19
N VAL A 144 9.35 2.19 17.16
CA VAL A 144 10.64 2.57 17.75
C VAL A 144 11.14 1.54 18.77
N LEU A 145 10.23 0.99 19.60
CA LEU A 145 10.60 0.12 20.71
C LEU A 145 10.61 -1.36 20.35
N LEU A 146 9.87 -1.78 19.32
CA LEU A 146 9.77 -3.20 18.92
C LEU A 146 10.35 -3.44 17.53
N ALA A 147 9.79 -2.80 16.50
CA ALA A 147 10.15 -3.07 15.12
C ALA A 147 11.63 -2.76 14.84
N ASN A 148 12.11 -1.58 15.25
CA ASN A 148 13.48 -1.15 15.01
C ASN A 148 14.52 -2.05 15.73
N PRO A 149 14.36 -2.40 17.03
CA PRO A 149 15.25 -3.36 17.68
C PRO A 149 15.25 -4.75 17.03
N CYS A 150 14.07 -5.27 16.67
CA CYS A 150 13.97 -6.54 15.93
C CYS A 150 14.71 -6.45 14.59
N GLY A 151 14.58 -5.33 13.87
CA GLY A 151 15.29 -5.11 12.61
C GLY A 151 16.80 -5.09 12.78
N LYS A 152 17.31 -4.39 13.80
CA LYS A 152 18.76 -4.38 14.09
C LYS A 152 19.32 -5.78 14.33
N VAL A 153 18.57 -6.63 15.02
CA VAL A 153 18.94 -8.04 15.23
C VAL A 153 18.96 -8.80 13.91
N ALA A 154 17.91 -8.66 13.09
CA ALA A 154 17.83 -9.30 11.79
C ALA A 154 18.99 -8.87 10.88
N ASP A 155 19.24 -7.57 10.76
CA ASP A 155 20.32 -7.00 9.96
C ASP A 155 21.69 -7.52 10.42
N THR A 156 21.93 -7.57 11.75
CA THR A 156 23.19 -8.10 12.30
C THR A 156 23.45 -9.55 11.88
N VAL A 157 22.42 -10.40 11.86
CA VAL A 157 22.56 -11.80 11.45
C VAL A 157 22.72 -11.92 9.93
N PHE A 158 21.93 -11.18 9.16
CA PHE A 158 21.95 -11.26 7.70
C PHE A 158 23.23 -10.65 7.10
N ASP A 159 23.85 -9.67 7.77
CA ASP A 159 25.09 -9.03 7.33
C ASP A 159 26.37 -9.74 7.85
N ALA A 160 26.24 -10.76 8.71
CA ALA A 160 27.38 -11.44 9.32
C ALA A 160 28.28 -12.22 8.33
N GLY A 161 27.87 -12.37 7.06
CA GLY A 161 28.59 -13.11 6.01
C GLY A 161 28.57 -14.63 6.17
N SER A 162 28.58 -15.13 7.40
CA SER A 162 28.27 -16.51 7.76
C SER A 162 27.55 -16.54 9.11
N ALA A 163 26.38 -17.17 9.17
CA ALA A 163 25.64 -17.39 10.39
C ALA A 163 25.49 -18.89 10.65
N GLY A 164 25.74 -19.32 11.87
CA GLY A 164 25.40 -20.63 12.36
C GLY A 164 23.89 -20.87 12.35
N ILE A 165 23.48 -22.13 12.56
CA ILE A 165 22.08 -22.54 12.48
C ILE A 165 21.21 -21.78 13.49
N LEU A 166 21.68 -21.64 14.73
CA LEU A 166 20.93 -20.96 15.80
C LEU A 166 20.79 -19.45 15.53
N GLU A 167 21.86 -18.81 15.07
CA GLU A 167 21.86 -17.39 14.71
C GLU A 167 20.91 -17.14 13.55
N SER A 168 20.93 -18.01 12.53
CA SER A 168 20.03 -17.93 11.38
C SER A 168 18.55 -18.00 11.79
N TRP A 169 18.19 -18.91 12.71
CA TRP A 169 16.83 -18.97 13.26
C TRP A 169 16.48 -17.71 14.04
N TYR A 170 17.41 -17.20 14.85
CA TYR A 170 17.20 -15.98 15.62
C TYR A 170 16.96 -14.77 14.70
N GLY A 171 17.78 -14.61 13.65
CA GLY A 171 17.60 -13.57 12.63
C GLY A 171 16.28 -13.68 11.89
N LEU A 172 15.86 -14.91 11.53
CA LEU A 172 14.57 -15.15 10.88
C LEU A 172 13.38 -14.72 11.76
N PHE A 173 13.37 -15.10 13.04
CA PHE A 173 12.31 -14.70 13.96
C PHE A 173 12.32 -13.19 14.21
N ALA A 174 13.52 -12.60 14.37
CA ALA A 174 13.66 -11.16 14.51
C ALA A 174 13.10 -10.42 13.29
N TYR A 175 13.40 -10.90 12.08
CA TYR A 175 12.86 -10.34 10.84
C TYR A 175 11.33 -10.50 10.75
N ALA A 176 10.78 -11.65 11.13
CA ALA A 176 9.33 -11.87 11.16
C ALA A 176 8.62 -10.89 12.11
N PHE A 177 9.19 -10.64 13.29
CA PHE A 177 8.67 -9.65 14.22
C PHE A 177 8.88 -8.21 13.75
N GLN A 178 10.02 -7.90 13.14
CA GLN A 178 10.29 -6.60 12.53
C GLN A 178 9.19 -6.28 11.53
N ILE A 179 8.94 -7.13 10.52
CA ILE A 179 7.91 -6.89 9.50
C ILE A 179 6.55 -6.67 10.17
N TYR A 180 6.15 -7.56 11.08
CA TYR A 180 4.85 -7.44 11.73
C TYR A 180 4.68 -6.14 12.51
N PHE A 181 5.63 -5.82 13.41
CA PHE A 181 5.53 -4.62 14.22
C PHE A 181 5.67 -3.35 13.38
N ASP A 182 6.45 -3.39 12.31
CA ASP A 182 6.64 -2.24 11.43
C ASP A 182 5.35 -1.90 10.67
N PHE A 183 4.78 -2.87 9.97
CA PHE A 183 3.52 -2.65 9.24
C PHE A 183 2.33 -2.40 10.17
N SER A 184 2.28 -3.08 11.34
CA SER A 184 1.25 -2.82 12.35
C SER A 184 1.37 -1.41 12.92
N ALA A 185 2.59 -0.93 13.17
CA ALA A 185 2.84 0.43 13.63
C ALA A 185 2.37 1.47 12.61
N TYR A 186 2.74 1.33 11.33
CA TYR A 186 2.28 2.25 10.28
C TYR A 186 0.77 2.23 10.12
N SER A 187 0.14 1.06 10.20
CA SER A 187 -1.32 0.94 10.15
C SER A 187 -2.00 1.66 11.32
N ASP A 188 -1.49 1.53 12.54
CA ASP A 188 -2.03 2.24 13.71
C ASP A 188 -1.84 3.75 13.59
N MET A 189 -0.67 4.22 13.14
CA MET A 189 -0.42 5.64 12.91
C MET A 189 -1.37 6.20 11.84
N ALA A 190 -1.60 5.46 10.76
CA ALA A 190 -2.55 5.82 9.71
C ALA A 190 -3.99 5.94 10.23
N ILE A 191 -4.45 4.95 11.02
CA ILE A 191 -5.76 4.99 11.69
C ILE A 191 -5.84 6.18 12.64
N GLY A 192 -4.77 6.44 13.40
CA GLY A 192 -4.69 7.55 14.35
C GLY A 192 -4.86 8.91 13.68
N LEU A 193 -4.08 9.15 12.62
CA LEU A 193 -4.18 10.37 11.80
C LEU A 193 -5.54 10.48 11.10
N GLY A 194 -6.07 9.37 10.60
CA GLY A 194 -7.42 9.30 10.04
C GLY A 194 -8.46 9.82 11.02
N LEU A 195 -8.47 9.28 12.25
CA LEU A 195 -9.39 9.67 13.31
C LEU A 195 -9.26 11.16 13.68
N MET A 196 -8.04 11.68 13.81
CA MET A 196 -7.78 13.09 14.09
C MET A 196 -8.33 14.00 12.97
N LEU A 197 -8.27 13.54 11.72
CA LEU A 197 -8.83 14.21 10.53
C LEU A 197 -10.32 13.90 10.30
N GLY A 198 -10.96 13.18 11.21
CA GLY A 198 -12.40 12.87 11.16
C GLY A 198 -12.77 11.60 10.39
N PHE A 199 -11.80 10.94 9.74
CA PHE A 199 -11.97 9.69 9.01
C PHE A 199 -11.85 8.47 9.94
N VAL A 200 -12.55 7.40 9.59
CA VAL A 200 -12.49 6.10 10.26
C VAL A 200 -12.03 5.07 9.25
N PHE A 201 -10.87 4.49 9.51
CA PHE A 201 -10.24 3.47 8.66
C PHE A 201 -10.38 2.08 9.30
N ALA A 202 -10.40 1.05 8.45
CA ALA A 202 -10.43 -0.33 8.91
C ALA A 202 -9.09 -0.74 9.56
N LYS A 203 -9.16 -1.70 10.49
CA LYS A 203 -7.98 -2.29 11.11
C LYS A 203 -7.29 -3.21 10.10
N ASN A 204 -5.97 -3.11 9.99
CA ASN A 204 -5.19 -3.92 9.04
C ASN A 204 -4.60 -5.20 9.65
N PHE A 205 -4.46 -5.27 10.98
CA PHE A 205 -3.84 -6.39 11.67
C PHE A 205 -4.66 -6.80 12.89
N ASP A 206 -4.91 -8.10 13.07
CA ASP A 206 -5.55 -8.63 14.26
C ASP A 206 -4.81 -9.85 14.82
N SER A 207 -3.67 -9.60 15.47
CA SER A 207 -2.83 -10.63 16.11
C SER A 207 -2.57 -11.88 15.22
N PRO A 208 -2.06 -11.70 13.98
CA PRO A 208 -1.98 -12.78 12.99
C PRO A 208 -1.10 -13.97 13.43
N TYR A 209 -0.08 -13.73 14.25
CA TYR A 209 0.78 -14.80 14.77
C TYR A 209 0.13 -15.66 15.88
N CYS A 210 -1.07 -15.29 16.35
CA CYS A 210 -1.88 -16.13 17.23
C CYS A 210 -2.89 -17.01 16.46
N SER A 211 -2.91 -16.92 15.12
CA SER A 211 -3.83 -17.69 14.29
C SER A 211 -3.59 -19.20 14.40
N ARG A 212 -4.66 -19.99 14.29
CA ARG A 212 -4.64 -21.46 14.37
C ARG A 212 -4.56 -22.12 13.00
N SER A 213 -4.67 -21.36 11.92
CA SER A 213 -4.58 -21.87 10.55
C SER A 213 -4.09 -20.78 9.59
N ILE A 214 -3.53 -21.21 8.45
CA ILE A 214 -3.11 -20.30 7.38
C ILE A 214 -4.30 -19.48 6.86
N THR A 215 -5.50 -20.08 6.80
CA THR A 215 -6.71 -19.36 6.39
C THR A 215 -7.07 -18.25 7.37
N GLU A 216 -6.91 -18.49 8.68
CA GLU A 216 -7.14 -17.49 9.72
C GLU A 216 -6.08 -16.38 9.70
N PHE A 217 -4.82 -16.72 9.41
CA PHE A 217 -3.74 -15.74 9.24
C PHE A 217 -4.04 -14.69 8.16
N TRP A 218 -4.74 -15.07 7.09
CA TRP A 218 -5.07 -14.21 5.94
C TRP A 218 -6.44 -13.52 6.01
N ARG A 219 -7.18 -13.67 7.13
CA ARG A 219 -8.45 -12.97 7.37
C ARG A 219 -8.22 -11.63 8.07
#